data_AF-A0AAW2MRU8-F1
#
_entry.id   AF-A0AAW2MRU8-F1
#
_cell.length_a   1.000
_cell.length_b   1.000
_cell.length_c   1.000
_cell.angle_alpha   90.00
_cell.angle_beta   90.00
_cell.angle_gamma   90.00
#
_symmetry.space_group_name_H-M   'P 1'
#
loop_
_entity.id
_entity.type
_entity.pdbx_description
1 polymer ?
#
loop_
_entity_poly.entity_id
_entity_poly.type
_entity_poly.pdbx_seq_one_letter_code
_entity_poly.pdbx_strand_id
1 'polypeptide(L)'
;MLKNETDVHFSFGTVQKGGISQASKGMHSSKFCLNIAGDTPSSNRLFDAIASHCVPVIISDEIELPYEDILDYSEFCIFVRTSDALKEKFLLNLIRNISKEKWTRMWKRLKEIEHFYEFQYPSLEDDAVQMIWQAISRKVPAARRKTHRDRRFSRMRPLKLQRHSL
;
A
#
# COMPACT_ATOMS: atom_id res chain seq x y z
N MET A 1 20.31 4.01 12.82
CA MET A 1 20.08 4.57 11.47
C MET A 1 19.23 5.84 11.46
N LEU A 2 18.18 5.95 12.27
CA LEU A 2 17.37 7.18 12.35
C LEU A 2 17.33 7.83 13.76
N LYS A 3 17.72 7.10 14.80
CA LYS A 3 17.83 7.63 16.17
C LYS A 3 18.94 8.69 16.20
N ASN A 4 18.64 9.86 16.77
CA ASN A 4 19.49 11.05 16.95
C ASN A 4 19.49 12.09 15.81
N GLU A 5 18.60 11.97 14.81
CA GLU A 5 18.39 13.04 13.82
C GLU A 5 17.39 14.08 14.37
N THR A 6 17.69 15.37 14.22
CA THR A 6 16.96 16.47 14.87
C THR A 6 15.56 16.73 14.30
N ASP A 7 15.33 16.34 13.05
CA ASP A 7 14.07 16.45 12.31
C ASP A 7 13.29 15.12 12.26
N VAL A 8 13.76 14.08 12.97
CA VAL A 8 13.10 12.78 13.04
C VAL A 8 12.45 12.59 14.39
N HIS A 9 11.11 12.63 14.39
CA HIS A 9 10.31 12.46 15.59
C HIS A 9 9.83 11.00 15.71
N PHE A 10 10.26 10.32 16.77
CA PHE A 10 9.72 9.00 17.14
C PHE A 10 8.59 9.18 18.15
N SER A 11 7.44 8.60 17.84
CA SER A 11 6.31 8.54 18.77
C SER A 11 5.73 7.13 18.73
N PHE A 12 5.49 6.55 19.90
CA PHE A 12 4.87 5.24 20.01
C PHE A 12 3.35 5.40 19.96
N GLY A 13 2.71 4.65 19.05
CA GLY A 13 1.25 4.59 18.98
C GLY A 13 0.67 3.83 20.17
N THR A 14 -0.50 4.25 20.64
CA THR A 14 -1.28 3.52 21.65
C THR A 14 -2.74 3.46 21.21
N VAL A 15 -3.42 2.34 21.45
CA VAL A 15 -4.84 2.18 21.09
C VAL A 15 -5.77 2.85 22.12
N GLN A 16 -5.25 3.16 23.31
CA GLN A 16 -6.00 3.76 24.42
C GLN A 16 -5.82 5.28 24.46
N LYS A 17 -6.66 5.97 25.23
CA LYS A 17 -6.52 7.40 25.59
C LYS A 17 -6.25 8.36 24.40
N GLY A 18 -6.90 8.12 23.26
CA GLY A 18 -6.81 9.00 22.09
C GLY A 18 -5.53 8.83 21.25
N GLY A 19 -4.75 7.76 21.45
CA GLY A 19 -3.51 7.56 20.69
C GLY A 19 -3.71 7.43 19.17
N ILE A 20 -4.88 6.99 18.70
CA ILE A 20 -5.24 7.01 17.27
C ILE A 20 -5.26 8.45 16.74
N SER A 21 -5.92 9.37 17.45
CA SER A 21 -5.99 10.78 17.07
C SER A 21 -4.62 11.45 17.09
N GLN A 22 -3.78 11.11 18.08
CA GLN A 22 -2.41 11.63 18.14
C GLN A 22 -1.54 11.11 16.99
N ALA A 23 -1.65 9.83 16.66
CA ALA A 23 -0.95 9.24 15.51
C ALA A 23 -1.38 9.93 14.20
N SER A 24 -2.69 10.05 13.97
CA SER A 24 -3.24 10.75 12.80
C SER A 24 -2.76 12.21 12.72
N LYS A 25 -2.77 12.95 13.83
CA LYS A 25 -2.26 14.32 13.88
C LYS A 25 -0.77 14.39 13.54
N GLY A 26 0.03 13.48 14.07
CA GLY A 26 1.47 13.40 13.76
C GLY A 26 1.74 13.05 12.30
N MET A 27 0.95 12.14 11.72
CA MET A 27 1.04 11.81 10.30
C MET A 27 0.65 13.00 9.42
N HIS A 28 -0.42 13.72 9.77
CA HIS A 28 -0.87 14.91 9.04
C HIS A 28 0.14 16.07 9.08
N SER A 29 0.90 16.22 10.16
CA SER A 29 1.97 17.21 10.23
C SER A 29 3.31 16.74 9.62
N SER A 30 3.38 15.49 9.15
CA SER A 30 4.59 14.91 8.57
C SER A 30 4.61 15.06 7.05
N LYS A 31 5.79 15.29 6.48
CA LYS A 31 5.96 15.34 5.01
C LYS A 31 5.93 13.96 4.38
N PHE A 32 6.53 12.98 5.07
CA PHE A 32 6.76 11.63 4.56
C PHE A 32 6.37 10.60 5.62
N CYS A 33 5.73 9.52 5.19
CA CYS A 33 5.33 8.42 6.07
C CYS A 33 5.99 7.13 5.61
N LEU A 34 6.79 6.53 6.49
CA LEU A 34 7.50 5.28 6.19
C LEU A 34 6.52 4.10 6.17
N ASN A 35 6.52 3.37 5.06
CA ASN A 35 5.72 2.19 4.86
C ASN A 35 6.62 1.00 4.52
N ILE A 36 7.08 0.32 5.57
CA ILE A 36 8.02 -0.81 5.47
C ILE A 36 7.22 -2.10 5.36
N ALA A 37 7.31 -2.87 4.28
CA ALA A 37 6.56 -4.13 4.19
C ALA A 37 6.84 -5.04 5.39
N GLY A 38 5.77 -5.65 5.93
CA GLY A 38 5.86 -6.71 6.94
C GLY A 38 5.53 -8.06 6.31
N ASP A 39 5.41 -9.11 7.12
CA ASP A 39 5.11 -10.46 6.64
C ASP A 39 3.72 -10.61 6.00
N THR A 40 2.81 -9.67 6.28
CA THR A 40 1.47 -9.63 5.68
C THR A 40 1.21 -8.26 5.03
N PRO A 41 0.52 -8.23 3.86
CA PRO A 41 0.11 -6.97 3.22
C PRO A 41 -1.09 -6.31 3.91
N SER A 42 -1.53 -6.79 5.08
CA SER A 42 -2.75 -6.37 5.77
C SER A 42 -2.59 -5.10 6.63
N SER A 43 -1.46 -4.40 6.52
CA SER A 43 -1.20 -3.22 7.35
C SER A 43 -1.93 -1.99 6.81
N ASN A 44 -2.56 -1.22 7.70
CA ASN A 44 -3.26 0.00 7.32
C ASN A 44 -2.34 1.19 7.00
N ARG A 45 -1.02 1.07 7.19
CA ARG A 45 -0.08 2.19 7.08
C ARG A 45 -0.15 2.95 5.75
N LEU A 46 -0.43 2.25 4.64
CA LEU A 46 -0.59 2.90 3.34
C LEU A 46 -1.83 3.79 3.34
N PHE A 47 -2.96 3.24 3.76
CA PHE A 47 -4.24 3.92 3.81
C PHE A 47 -4.21 5.07 4.83
N ASP A 48 -3.60 4.88 5.99
CA ASP A 48 -3.42 5.92 7.00
C ASP A 48 -2.57 7.09 6.46
N ALA A 49 -1.53 6.79 5.68
CA ALA A 49 -0.69 7.81 5.04
C ALA A 49 -1.44 8.60 3.97
N ILE A 50 -2.22 7.91 3.13
CA ILE A 50 -3.08 8.54 2.11
C ILE A 50 -4.11 9.44 2.79
N ALA A 51 -4.88 8.91 3.75
CA ALA A 51 -5.91 9.66 4.47
C ALA A 51 -5.35 10.85 5.27
N SER A 52 -4.08 10.80 5.68
CA SER A 52 -3.41 11.90 6.40
C SER A 52 -2.70 12.90 5.48
N HIS A 53 -2.74 12.71 4.15
CA HIS A 53 -1.96 13.47 3.17
C HIS A 53 -0.45 13.46 3.36
N CYS A 54 0.07 12.34 3.87
CA CYS A 54 1.49 12.15 4.13
C CYS A 54 2.11 11.30 3.01
N VAL A 55 3.07 11.87 2.25
CA VAL A 55 3.66 11.18 1.07
C VAL A 55 4.28 9.85 1.49
N PRO A 56 3.79 8.70 1.00
CA PRO A 56 4.30 7.40 1.42
C PRO A 56 5.72 7.16 0.89
N VAL A 57 6.59 6.63 1.75
CA VAL A 57 7.90 6.11 1.40
C VAL A 57 7.85 4.60 1.61
N ILE A 58 7.65 3.88 0.52
CA ILE A 58 7.44 2.44 0.49
C ILE A 58 8.79 1.75 0.43
N ILE A 59 9.10 0.95 1.46
CA ILE A 59 10.29 0.12 1.54
C ILE A 59 9.86 -1.33 1.37
N SER A 60 10.00 -1.86 0.15
CA SER A 60 9.68 -3.24 -0.20
C SER A 60 10.18 -3.55 -1.60
N ASP A 61 10.49 -4.83 -1.85
CA ASP A 61 10.83 -5.34 -3.18
C ASP A 61 9.64 -6.08 -3.85
N GLU A 62 8.61 -6.45 -3.08
CA GLU A 62 7.55 -7.36 -3.53
C GLU A 62 6.12 -6.94 -3.11
N ILE A 63 5.94 -5.71 -2.61
CA ILE A 63 4.61 -5.26 -2.18
C ILE A 63 3.67 -5.11 -3.36
N GLU A 64 2.50 -5.76 -3.29
CA GLU A 64 1.39 -5.50 -4.19
C GLU A 64 0.57 -4.31 -3.67
N LEU A 65 0.26 -3.36 -4.56
CA LEU A 65 -0.48 -2.15 -4.21
C LEU A 65 -1.91 -2.17 -4.75
N PRO A 66 -2.88 -1.64 -3.98
CA PRO A 66 -4.26 -1.55 -4.45
C PRO A 66 -4.34 -0.60 -5.65
N TYR A 67 -5.07 -1.04 -6.68
CA TYR A 67 -5.39 -0.27 -7.88
C TYR A 67 -4.18 0.20 -8.70
N GLU A 68 -3.05 -0.49 -8.60
CA GLU A 68 -1.82 -0.16 -9.34
C GLU A 68 -1.99 -0.24 -10.87
N ASP A 69 -3.04 -0.90 -11.35
CA ASP A 69 -3.42 -0.93 -12.77
C ASP A 69 -4.18 0.33 -13.24
N ILE A 70 -4.56 1.21 -12.31
CA ILE A 70 -5.23 2.50 -12.57
C ILE A 70 -4.35 3.66 -12.10
N LEU A 71 -3.75 3.52 -10.92
CA LEU A 71 -3.02 4.57 -10.24
C LEU A 71 -1.51 4.36 -10.40
N ASP A 72 -0.82 5.35 -10.96
CA ASP A 72 0.64 5.38 -10.98
C ASP A 72 1.17 5.89 -9.62
N TYR A 73 1.56 4.95 -8.76
CA TYR A 73 2.12 5.25 -7.46
C TYR A 73 3.43 6.05 -7.53
N SER A 74 4.16 6.05 -8.65
CA SER A 74 5.37 6.86 -8.78
C SER A 74 5.09 8.36 -8.78
N GLU A 75 3.83 8.76 -9.03
CA GLU A 75 3.40 10.16 -8.99
C GLU A 75 3.19 10.70 -7.57
N PHE A 76 2.94 9.83 -6.59
CA PHE A 76 2.61 10.22 -5.21
C PHE A 76 3.33 9.44 -4.10
N CYS A 77 4.17 8.45 -4.43
CA CYS A 77 4.98 7.67 -3.49
C CYS A 77 6.46 7.66 -3.88
N ILE A 78 7.29 7.31 -2.90
CA ILE A 78 8.72 7.04 -3.11
C ILE A 78 8.97 5.57 -2.83
N PHE A 79 9.56 4.86 -3.79
CA PHE A 79 9.92 3.45 -3.64
C PHE A 79 11.40 3.31 -3.29
N VAL A 80 11.69 2.44 -2.33
CA VAL A 80 13.03 2.12 -1.88
C VAL A 80 13.17 0.61 -1.76
N ARG A 81 14.18 0.04 -2.41
CA ARG A 81 14.52 -1.37 -2.24
C ARG A 81 14.94 -1.65 -0.82
N THR A 82 14.59 -2.83 -0.30
CA THR A 82 14.94 -3.21 1.09
C THR A 82 16.44 -3.13 1.31
N SER A 83 17.23 -3.62 0.34
CA SER A 83 18.70 -3.59 0.39
C SER A 83 19.29 -2.19 0.44
N ASP A 84 18.67 -1.21 -0.20
CA ASP A 84 19.12 0.18 -0.16
C ASP A 84 18.73 0.88 1.14
N ALA A 85 17.54 0.58 1.68
CA ALA A 85 17.08 1.12 2.96
C ALA A 85 17.98 0.73 4.14
N LEU A 86 18.69 -0.40 4.04
CA LEU A 86 19.66 -0.87 5.05
C LEU A 86 21.01 -0.13 5.00
N LYS A 87 21.31 0.58 3.90
CA LYS A 87 22.58 1.31 3.76
C LYS A 87 22.58 2.55 4.65
N GLU A 88 23.70 2.77 5.35
CA GLU A 88 23.84 3.88 6.27
C GLU A 88 23.47 5.23 5.61
N LYS A 89 22.59 5.99 6.28
CA LYS A 89 22.10 7.31 5.85
C LYS A 89 21.40 7.37 4.48
N PHE A 90 21.24 6.26 3.76
CA PHE A 90 20.64 6.27 2.42
C PHE A 90 19.24 6.89 2.43
N LEU A 91 18.37 6.40 3.31
CA LEU A 91 16.98 6.86 3.40
C LEU A 91 16.87 8.35 3.76
N LEU A 92 17.69 8.81 4.71
CA LEU A 92 17.74 10.23 5.11
C LEU A 92 18.21 11.11 3.96
N ASN A 93 19.30 10.71 3.30
CA ASN A 93 19.84 11.44 2.15
C ASN A 93 18.83 11.50 1.00
N LEU A 94 18.15 10.38 0.72
CA LEU A 94 17.11 10.33 -0.30
C LEU A 94 16.00 11.32 0.01
N ILE A 95 15.40 11.26 1.20
CA ILE A 95 14.25 12.07 1.59
C ILE A 95 14.63 13.55 1.68
N ARG A 96 15.79 13.89 2.24
CA ARG A 96 16.28 15.28 2.36
C ARG A 96 16.62 15.93 1.01
N ASN A 97 17.04 15.13 0.02
CA ASN A 97 17.33 15.61 -1.32
C ASN A 97 16.08 15.82 -2.19
N ILE A 98 14.88 15.48 -1.70
CA ILE A 98 13.65 15.75 -2.44
C ILE A 98 13.32 17.24 -2.36
N SER A 99 13.31 17.90 -3.52
CA SER A 99 12.96 19.31 -3.61
C SER A 99 11.53 19.56 -3.14
N LYS A 100 11.27 20.77 -2.65
CA LYS A 100 9.94 21.20 -2.23
C LYS A 100 8.93 21.09 -3.37
N GLU A 101 9.33 21.37 -4.60
CA GLU A 101 8.50 21.32 -5.80
C GLU A 101 8.10 19.88 -6.12
N LYS A 102 9.06 18.95 -6.06
CA LYS A 102 8.78 17.52 -6.26
C LYS A 102 7.83 17.00 -5.17
N TRP A 103 8.09 17.33 -3.90
CA TRP A 103 7.20 16.96 -2.80
C TRP A 103 5.80 17.54 -2.97
N THR A 104 5.70 18.83 -3.34
CA THR A 104 4.40 19.51 -3.54
C THR A 104 3.59 18.85 -4.65
N ARG A 105 4.24 18.40 -5.73
CA ARG A 105 3.58 17.66 -6.81
C ARG A 105 3.02 16.33 -6.32
N MET A 106 3.82 15.54 -5.58
CA MET A 106 3.37 14.26 -4.99
C MET A 106 2.21 14.48 -4.03
N TRP A 107 2.30 15.49 -3.16
CA TRP A 107 1.24 15.83 -2.21
C TRP A 107 -0.07 16.25 -2.89
N LYS A 108 0.00 17.09 -3.95
CA LYS A 108 -1.19 17.44 -4.74
C LYS A 108 -1.82 16.22 -5.39
N ARG A 109 -0.99 15.36 -5.98
CA ARG A 109 -1.48 14.13 -6.61
C ARG A 109 -2.17 13.23 -5.58
N LEU A 110 -1.59 13.11 -4.39
CA LEU A 110 -2.17 12.33 -3.30
C LEU A 110 -3.56 12.83 -2.89
N LYS A 111 -3.78 14.15 -2.86
CA LYS A 111 -5.11 14.74 -2.64
C LYS A 111 -6.09 14.44 -3.76
N GLU A 112 -5.64 14.43 -5.00
CA GLU A 112 -6.51 14.10 -6.14
C GLU A 112 -6.98 12.65 -6.07
N ILE A 113 -6.14 11.72 -5.59
CA ILE A 113 -6.43 10.29 -5.59
C ILE A 113 -7.04 9.77 -4.29
N GLU A 114 -7.20 10.60 -3.25
CA GLU A 114 -7.64 10.10 -1.93
C GLU A 114 -9.03 9.46 -1.99
N HIS A 115 -9.93 9.99 -2.81
CA HIS A 115 -11.30 9.52 -2.95
C HIS A 115 -11.39 8.06 -3.42
N PHE A 116 -10.42 7.56 -4.19
CA PHE A 116 -10.34 6.15 -4.61
C PHE A 116 -10.18 5.17 -3.42
N TYR A 117 -9.83 5.69 -2.25
CA TYR A 117 -9.61 4.93 -1.02
C TYR A 117 -10.72 5.16 0.03
N GLU A 118 -11.70 6.02 -0.27
CA GLU A 118 -12.79 6.33 0.64
C GLU A 118 -14.01 5.45 0.36
N PHE A 119 -14.57 4.86 1.42
CA PHE A 119 -15.83 4.13 1.34
C PHE A 119 -17.00 5.10 1.53
N GLN A 120 -17.85 5.23 0.52
CA GLN A 120 -19.02 6.11 0.54
C GLN A 120 -20.33 5.32 0.56
N TYR A 121 -21.37 5.90 1.16
CA TYR A 121 -22.73 5.38 1.10
C TYR A 121 -23.75 6.52 0.88
N PRO A 122 -24.49 6.54 -0.25
CA PRO A 122 -24.37 5.62 -1.39
C PRO A 122 -23.00 5.74 -2.08
N SER A 123 -22.60 4.70 -2.80
CA SER A 123 -21.33 4.69 -3.51
C SER A 123 -21.28 5.81 -4.56
N LEU A 124 -20.14 6.48 -4.65
CA LEU A 124 -19.85 7.54 -5.62
C LEU A 124 -18.96 7.02 -6.75
N GLU A 125 -18.90 7.77 -7.85
CA GLU A 125 -17.99 7.46 -8.95
C GLU A 125 -16.56 7.38 -8.42
N ASP A 126 -15.85 6.32 -8.83
CA ASP A 126 -14.46 6.10 -8.49
C ASP A 126 -14.12 6.04 -6.98
N ASP A 127 -15.10 5.84 -6.11
CA ASP A 127 -14.85 5.57 -4.70
C ASP A 127 -14.22 4.17 -4.48
N ALA A 128 -13.85 3.85 -3.23
CA ALA A 128 -13.25 2.56 -2.92
C ALA A 128 -14.13 1.36 -3.30
N VAL A 129 -15.46 1.49 -3.22
CA VAL A 129 -16.40 0.41 -3.58
C VAL A 129 -16.37 0.16 -5.09
N GLN A 130 -16.44 1.23 -5.89
CA GLN A 130 -16.33 1.13 -7.35
C GLN A 130 -14.96 0.59 -7.75
N MET A 131 -13.89 1.08 -7.16
CA MET A 131 -12.51 0.64 -7.46
C MET A 131 -12.31 -0.85 -7.18
N ILE A 132 -12.85 -1.37 -6.08
CA ILE A 132 -12.88 -2.83 -5.79
C ILE A 132 -13.63 -3.57 -6.89
N TRP A 133 -14.83 -3.11 -7.27
CA TRP A 133 -15.63 -3.78 -8.30
C TRP A 133 -14.95 -3.78 -9.66
N GLN A 134 -14.35 -2.66 -10.04
CA GLN A 134 -13.58 -2.55 -11.28
C GLN A 134 -12.38 -3.50 -11.27
N ALA A 135 -11.62 -3.58 -10.17
CA ALA A 135 -10.50 -4.51 -10.03
C ALA A 135 -10.94 -5.99 -10.11
N ILE A 136 -12.05 -6.34 -9.45
CA ILE A 136 -12.65 -7.69 -9.55
C ILE A 136 -13.05 -7.97 -11.00
N SER A 137 -13.76 -7.04 -11.66
CA SER A 137 -14.22 -7.19 -13.04
C SER A 137 -13.06 -7.48 -14.00
N ARG A 138 -11.92 -6.81 -13.84
CA ARG A 138 -10.70 -7.04 -14.63
C ARG A 138 -10.05 -8.41 -14.36
N LYS A 139 -10.08 -8.90 -13.10
CA LYS A 139 -9.46 -10.19 -12.72
C LYS A 139 -10.33 -11.41 -13.02
N VAL A 140 -11.66 -11.28 -13.08
CA VAL A 140 -12.61 -12.38 -13.30
C VAL A 140 -12.33 -13.19 -14.59
N PRO A 141 -12.07 -12.59 -15.77
CA PRO A 141 -11.80 -13.36 -16.99
C PRO A 141 -10.57 -14.28 -16.88
N ALA A 142 -9.49 -13.80 -16.25
CA ALA A 142 -8.28 -14.59 -16.04
C ALA A 142 -8.54 -15.76 -15.07
N ALA A 143 -9.24 -15.51 -13.97
CA ALA A 143 -9.65 -16.54 -13.02
C ALA A 143 -10.55 -17.61 -13.67
N ARG A 144 -11.56 -17.18 -14.46
CA ARG A 144 -12.42 -18.11 -15.22
C ARG A 144 -11.59 -18.95 -16.19
N ARG A 145 -10.67 -18.34 -16.95
CA ARG A 145 -9.80 -19.04 -17.90
C ARG A 145 -8.93 -20.10 -17.20
N LYS A 146 -8.36 -19.79 -16.04
CA LYS A 146 -7.59 -20.75 -15.22
C LYS A 146 -8.48 -21.93 -14.81
N THR A 147 -9.65 -21.67 -14.25
CA THR A 147 -10.63 -22.70 -13.87
C THR A 147 -11.05 -23.58 -15.05
N HIS A 148 -11.31 -23.00 -16.23
CA HIS A 148 -11.65 -23.77 -17.43
C HIS A 148 -10.49 -24.67 -17.89
N ARG A 149 -9.23 -24.21 -17.83
CA ARG A 149 -8.05 -25.02 -18.15
C ARG A 149 -7.91 -26.18 -17.17
N ASP A 150 -8.02 -25.92 -15.87
CA ASP A 150 -7.90 -26.94 -14.82
C ASP A 150 -8.99 -28.02 -14.96
N ARG A 151 -10.21 -27.62 -15.33
CA ARG A 151 -11.33 -28.55 -15.58
C ARG A 151 -11.13 -29.45 -16.80
N ARG A 152 -10.40 -29.03 -17.84
CA ARG A 152 -10.16 -29.88 -19.03
C ARG A 152 -9.39 -31.15 -18.68
N PHE A 153 -8.49 -31.05 -17.71
CA PHE A 153 -7.61 -32.15 -17.33
C PHE A 153 -8.02 -32.83 -16.02
N SER A 154 -9.09 -32.38 -15.35
CA SER A 154 -9.56 -32.97 -14.09
C SER A 154 -10.01 -34.43 -14.24
N ARG A 155 -10.52 -34.81 -15.43
CA ARG A 155 -10.92 -36.18 -15.77
C ARG A 155 -9.75 -37.11 -16.14
N MET A 156 -8.54 -36.58 -16.33
CA MET A 156 -7.35 -37.37 -16.69
C MET A 156 -6.42 -37.65 -15.50
N ARG A 157 -6.81 -37.26 -14.27
CA ARG A 157 -6.05 -37.62 -13.07
C ARG A 157 -6.13 -39.15 -12.85
N PRO A 158 -5.00 -39.88 -12.77
CA PRO A 158 -5.01 -41.31 -12.50
C PRO A 158 -5.72 -41.61 -11.18
N LEU A 159 -6.56 -42.65 -11.16
CA LEU A 159 -7.34 -43.17 -10.01
C LEU A 159 -6.53 -43.58 -8.75
N LYS A 160 -5.23 -43.30 -8.68
CA LYS A 160 -4.33 -43.81 -7.62
C LYS A 160 -4.24 -42.96 -6.33
N LEU A 161 -5.13 -41.99 -6.12
CA LEU A 161 -5.14 -41.17 -4.89
C LEU A 161 -6.48 -41.16 -4.13
N GLN A 162 -7.37 -42.11 -4.41
CA GLN A 162 -8.65 -42.28 -3.68
C GLN A 162 -8.62 -43.33 -2.55
N ARG A 163 -7.45 -43.89 -2.20
CA ARG A 163 -7.33 -44.84 -1.09
C ARG A 163 -6.27 -44.37 -0.11
N HIS A 164 -6.69 -43.59 0.89
CA HIS A 164 -6.20 -43.65 2.29
C HIS A 164 -6.99 -42.64 3.12
N SER A 165 -8.20 -43.04 3.49
CA SER A 165 -8.95 -42.50 4.62
C SER A 165 -9.82 -43.64 5.12
N LEU A 166 -9.22 -44.49 5.95
CA LEU A 166 -9.92 -45.29 6.95
C LEU A 166 -9.97 -44.46 8.23
#